data_AF-A0A1I0H1V2-F1
#
_entry.id   AF-A0A1I0H1V2-F1
#
_cell.length_a   1.000
_cell.length_b   1.000
_cell.length_c   1.000
_cell.angle_alpha   90.00
_cell.angle_beta   90.00
_cell.angle_gamma   90.00
#
_symmetry.space_group_name_H-M   'P 1'
#
loop_
_entity.id
_entity.type
_entity.pdbx_description
1 polymer ?
#
loop_
_entity_poly.entity_id
_entity_poly.type
_entity_poly.pdbx_seq_one_letter_code
_entity_poly.pdbx_strand_id
1 'polypeptide(L)'
;MKEMYLQSDLPEAEKHEQCYRECRDLADVHMAHGNYELAKQRITDALKSAHELSKLKTKKKEEERYKNLLKDLVEMDVDIQIVQVHFERSGQCDLQNSGI
;
A
#
# COMPACT_ATOMS: atom_id res chain seq x y z
N MET A 1 -6.56 13.99 5.64
CA MET A 1 -6.55 12.52 5.41
C MET A 1 -7.31 12.11 4.15
N LYS A 2 -8.59 12.47 4.00
CA LYS A 2 -9.44 12.05 2.86
C LYS A 2 -8.91 12.47 1.48
N GLU A 3 -8.14 13.56 1.40
CA GLU A 3 -7.53 14.02 0.16
C GLU A 3 -6.22 13.30 -0.20
N MET A 4 -5.63 12.51 0.70
CA MET A 4 -4.33 11.86 0.45
C MET A 4 -4.45 10.40 0.00
N TYR A 5 -5.60 9.79 0.23
CA TYR A 5 -5.83 8.36 -0.02
C TYR A 5 -7.10 8.17 -0.85
N LEU A 6 -7.21 7.02 -1.51
CA LEU A 6 -8.46 6.60 -2.13
C LEU A 6 -9.49 6.30 -1.05
N GLN A 7 -10.76 6.52 -1.36
CA GLN A 7 -11.83 6.33 -0.38
C GLN A 7 -11.95 4.87 0.07
N SER A 8 -11.61 3.91 -0.81
CA SER A 8 -11.48 2.49 -0.50
C SER A 8 -10.36 2.16 0.48
N ASP A 9 -9.30 2.98 0.48
CA ASP A 9 -8.06 2.70 1.20
C ASP A 9 -8.01 3.45 2.54
N LEU A 10 -9.05 4.25 2.87
CA LEU A 10 -9.11 5.03 4.10
C LEU A 10 -9.03 4.17 5.38
N PRO A 11 -9.75 3.04 5.52
CA PRO A 11 -9.67 2.23 6.74
C PRO A 11 -8.26 1.67 6.98
N GLU A 12 -7.58 1.30 5.90
CA GLU A 12 -6.21 0.77 5.96
C GLU A 12 -5.19 1.87 6.25
N ALA A 13 -5.38 3.06 5.66
CA ALA A 13 -4.57 4.24 5.96
C ALA A 13 -4.73 4.66 7.43
N GLU A 14 -5.94 4.68 7.98
CA GLU A 14 -6.20 5.02 9.39
C GLU A 14 -5.48 4.03 10.33
N LYS A 15 -5.57 2.73 10.02
CA LYS A 15 -4.87 1.68 10.78
C LYS A 15 -3.35 1.89 10.80
N HIS A 16 -2.75 2.14 9.64
CA HIS A 16 -1.30 2.35 9.57
C HIS A 16 -0.88 3.68 10.19
N GLU A 17 -1.69 4.73 10.12
CA GLU A 17 -1.41 6.00 10.80
C GLU A 17 -1.41 5.83 12.32
N GLN A 18 -2.42 5.13 12.86
CA GLN A 18 -2.49 4.83 14.28
C GLN A 18 -1.27 4.00 14.72
N CYS A 19 -0.97 2.92 14.01
CA CYS A 19 0.19 2.06 14.31
C CYS A 19 1.51 2.85 14.25
N TYR A 20 1.66 3.73 13.25
CA TYR A 20 2.83 4.61 13.15
C TYR A 20 3.00 5.50 14.38
N ARG A 21 1.91 6.17 14.80
CA ARG A 21 1.93 7.05 15.98
C ARG A 21 2.26 6.29 17.25
N GLU A 22 1.58 5.16 17.49
CA GLU A 22 1.81 4.32 18.67
C GLU A 22 3.25 3.80 18.73
N CYS A 23 3.78 3.31 17.61
CA CYS A 23 5.16 2.81 17.56
C CYS A 23 6.17 3.93 17.77
N ARG A 24 5.94 5.13 17.21
CA ARG A 24 6.81 6.29 17.42
C ARG A 24 6.83 6.72 18.87
N ASP A 25 5.66 6.86 19.49
CA ASP A 25 5.56 7.32 20.88
C ASP A 25 6.18 6.28 21.84
N LEU A 26 6.01 4.98 21.57
CA LEU A 26 6.70 3.92 22.32
C LEU A 26 8.22 3.94 22.10
N ALA A 27 8.69 4.27 20.90
CA ALA A 27 10.12 4.42 20.65
C ALA A 27 10.70 5.56 21.50
N ASP A 28 10.04 6.70 21.56
CA ASP A 28 10.45 7.85 22.38
C ASP A 28 10.52 7.49 23.87
N VAL A 29 9.52 6.73 24.36
CA VAL A 29 9.53 6.18 25.73
C VAL A 29 10.75 5.28 25.94
N HIS A 30 11.03 4.33 25.04
CA HIS A 30 12.18 3.45 25.20
C HIS A 30 13.51 4.19 25.12
N MET A 31 13.62 5.21 24.25
CA MET A 31 14.79 6.10 24.16
C MET A 31 15.04 6.82 25.48
N ALA A 32 14.00 7.40 26.09
CA ALA A 32 14.11 8.12 27.36
C ALA A 32 14.57 7.22 28.52
N HIS A 33 14.26 5.92 28.47
CA HIS A 33 14.68 4.94 29.46
C HIS A 33 16.03 4.26 29.13
N GLY A 34 16.72 4.68 28.06
CA GLY A 34 17.99 4.07 27.63
C GLY A 34 17.84 2.67 27.01
N ASN A 35 16.62 2.24 26.70
CA ASN A 35 16.31 0.94 26.10
C ASN A 35 16.44 0.99 24.57
N TYR A 36 17.64 1.25 24.06
CA TYR A 36 17.87 1.56 22.65
C TYR A 36 17.49 0.44 21.68
N GLU A 37 17.69 -0.83 22.04
CA GLU A 37 17.30 -1.95 21.17
C GLU A 37 15.79 -2.05 21.00
N LEU A 38 15.02 -1.85 22.07
CA LEU A 38 13.56 -1.81 21.99
C LEU A 38 13.09 -0.58 21.21
N ALA A 39 13.71 0.58 21.43
CA ALA A 39 13.41 1.78 20.64
C ALA A 39 13.64 1.55 19.14
N LYS A 40 14.76 0.92 18.76
CA LYS A 40 15.08 0.56 17.37
C LYS A 40 14.05 -0.38 16.76
N GLN A 41 13.56 -1.36 17.51
CA GLN A 41 12.49 -2.25 17.06
C GLN A 41 11.20 -1.45 16.80
N ARG A 42 10.80 -0.56 17.72
CA ARG A 42 9.62 0.30 17.55
C ARG A 42 9.75 1.27 16.38
N ILE A 43 10.92 1.86 16.16
CA ILE A 43 11.18 2.69 14.98
C ILE A 43 11.05 1.86 13.71
N THR A 44 11.55 0.61 13.72
CA THR A 44 11.43 -0.30 12.58
C THR A 44 9.96 -0.58 12.24
N ASP A 45 9.13 -0.83 13.25
CA ASP A 45 7.70 -1.06 13.06
C ASP A 45 6.96 0.20 12.59
N ALA A 46 7.32 1.38 13.12
CA ALA A 46 6.82 2.65 12.63
C ALA A 46 7.19 2.84 11.14
N LEU A 47 8.42 2.55 10.74
CA LEU A 47 8.87 2.67 9.34
C LEU A 47 8.09 1.75 8.40
N LYS A 48 7.73 0.52 8.83
CA LYS A 48 6.85 -0.36 8.04
C LYS A 48 5.49 0.29 7.80
N SER A 49 4.84 0.82 8.84
CA SER A 49 3.56 1.51 8.70
C SER A 49 3.66 2.77 7.82
N ALA A 50 4.75 3.54 7.96
CA ALA A 50 5.00 4.69 7.09
C ALA A 50 5.18 4.29 5.61
N HIS A 51 5.81 3.13 5.36
CA HIS A 51 5.98 2.60 4.03
C HIS A 51 4.65 2.20 3.39
N GLU A 52 3.76 1.53 4.14
CA GLU A 52 2.42 1.19 3.65
C GLU A 52 1.58 2.45 3.36
N LEU A 53 1.63 3.46 4.23
CA LEU A 53 1.01 4.76 3.97
C LEU A 53 1.55 5.42 2.69
N SER A 54 2.84 5.27 2.40
CA SER A 54 3.44 5.79 1.18
C SER A 54 2.92 5.06 -0.07
N LYS A 55 2.80 3.73 -0.01
CA LYS A 55 2.21 2.94 -1.11
C LYS A 55 0.78 3.37 -1.44
N LEU A 56 -0.06 3.55 -0.42
CA LEU A 56 -1.44 3.98 -0.61
C LEU A 56 -1.52 5.37 -1.26
N LYS A 57 -0.61 6.30 -0.90
CA LYS A 57 -0.49 7.61 -1.56
C LYS A 57 -0.07 7.48 -3.02
N THR A 58 0.91 6.62 -3.32
CA THR A 58 1.38 6.41 -4.69
C THR A 58 0.28 5.80 -5.56
N LYS A 59 -0.46 4.81 -5.04
CA LYS A 59 -1.60 4.20 -5.73
C LYS A 59 -2.64 5.25 -6.13
N LYS A 60 -3.00 6.16 -5.22
CA LYS A 60 -3.89 7.29 -5.55
C LYS A 60 -3.35 8.13 -6.71
N LYS A 61 -2.08 8.52 -6.65
CA LYS A 61 -1.44 9.34 -7.70
C LYS A 61 -1.45 8.64 -9.05
N GLU A 62 -1.22 7.33 -9.07
CA GLU A 62 -1.26 6.52 -10.29
C GLU A 62 -2.68 6.46 -10.86
N GLU A 63 -3.70 6.20 -10.04
CA GLU A 63 -5.08 6.21 -10.50
C GLU A 63 -5.53 7.57 -11.03
N GLU A 64 -5.14 8.66 -10.36
CA GLU A 64 -5.40 10.02 -10.86
C GLU A 64 -4.70 10.29 -12.19
N ARG A 65 -3.45 9.83 -12.33
CA ARG A 65 -2.71 9.94 -13.60
C ARG A 65 -3.39 9.15 -14.72
N TYR A 66 -3.83 7.92 -14.46
CA TYR A 66 -4.57 7.12 -15.43
C TYR A 66 -5.90 7.77 -15.82
N LYS A 67 -6.65 8.30 -14.84
CA LYS A 67 -7.91 9.01 -15.12
C LYS A 67 -7.69 10.25 -15.99
N ASN A 68 -6.61 10.99 -15.77
CA ASN A 68 -6.29 12.15 -16.59
C ASN A 68 -5.90 11.74 -18.01
N LEU A 69 -5.06 10.72 -18.17
CA LEU A 69 -4.71 10.19 -19.50
C LEU A 69 -5.93 9.70 -20.29
N LEU A 70 -6.89 9.03 -19.63
CA LEU A 70 -8.13 8.60 -20.28
C LEU A 70 -8.99 9.79 -20.71
N LYS A 71 -9.06 10.86 -19.92
CA LYS A 71 -9.78 12.08 -20.30
C LYS A 71 -9.15 12.72 -21.53
N ASP A 72 -7.82 12.86 -21.53
CA ASP A 72 -7.09 13.46 -22.64
C ASP A 72 -7.31 12.68 -23.95
N LEU A 73 -7.30 11.34 -23.89
CA LEU A 73 -7.53 10.51 -25.08
C LEU A 73 -8.97 10.57 -25.61
N VAL A 74 -9.97 10.69 -24.72
CA VAL A 74 -11.37 10.89 -25.11
C VAL A 74 -11.55 12.27 -25.77
N GLU A 75 -10.88 13.30 -25.26
CA GLU A 75 -10.90 14.64 -25.87
C GLU A 75 -10.21 14.67 -27.25
N MET A 76 -9.27 13.75 -27.49
CA MET A 76 -8.59 13.60 -28.78
C MET A 76 -9.34 12.72 -29.80
N ASP A 77 -10.56 12.27 -29.48
CA ASP A 77 -11.40 11.39 -30.33
C ASP A 77 -10.68 10.10 -30.77
N VAL A 78 -9.77 9.62 -29.92
CA VAL A 78 -9.07 8.34 -30.14
C VAL A 78 -10.01 7.23 -29.70
N ASP A 79 -10.40 6.36 -30.64
CA ASP A 79 -11.30 5.24 -30.40
C ASP A 79 -10.59 4.17 -29.54
N ILE A 80 -10.77 4.22 -28.22
CA ILE A 80 -10.15 3.27 -27.27
C ILE A 80 -11.06 2.04 -27.14
N GLN A 81 -10.68 0.93 -27.77
CA GLN A 81 -11.24 -0.39 -27.44
C GLN A 81 -10.63 -0.90 -26.13
N ILE A 82 -11.42 -0.88 -25.04
CA ILE A 82 -11.02 -1.49 -23.76
C ILE A 82 -11.13 -3.02 -23.90
N VAL A 83 -9.99 -3.69 -24.09
CA VAL A 83 -9.93 -5.16 -24.11
C VAL A 83 -9.91 -5.67 -22.66
N GLN A 84 -11.04 -6.21 -22.20
CA GLN A 84 -11.13 -6.85 -20.89
C GLN A 84 -10.63 -8.30 -20.99
N VAL A 85 -9.36 -8.52 -20.65
CA VAL A 85 -8.77 -9.88 -20.65
C VAL A 85 -9.22 -10.62 -19.38
N HIS A 86 -10.09 -11.62 -19.53
CA HIS A 86 -10.39 -12.59 -18.47
C HIS A 86 -9.25 -13.58 -18.35
N PHE A 87 -8.49 -13.50 -17.25
CA PHE A 87 -7.51 -14.53 -16.90
C PHE A 87 -8.23 -15.64 -16.13
N GLU A 88 -8.60 -16.72 -16.82
CA GLU A 88 -8.93 -17.99 -16.16
C GLU A 88 -7.63 -18.59 -15.61
N ARG A 89 -7.49 -18.60 -14.27
CA ARG A 89 -6.44 -19.39 -13.62
C ARG A 89 -6.77 -20.87 -13.81
N SER A 90 -6.23 -21.50 -14.84
CA SER A 90 -6.11 -22.96 -14.89
C SER A 90 -5.14 -23.39 -13.78
N GLY A 91 -5.68 -23.76 -12.62
CA GLY A 91 -4.92 -24.41 -11.57
C GLY A 91 -4.50 -25.81 -12.03
N GLN A 92 -3.26 -25.95 -12.50
CA GLN A 92 -2.54 -27.21 -12.57
C GLN A 92 -1.31 -27.10 -11.68
N CYS A 93 -1.46 -27.50 -10.42
CA CYS A 93 -0.34 -27.81 -9.53
C CYS A 93 -0.19 -29.34 -9.50
N ASP A 94 0.44 -29.92 -10.53
CA ASP A 94 1.01 -31.25 -10.42
C ASP A 94 2.36 -31.13 -9.69
N LEU A 95 2.29 -31.11 -8.36
CA LEU A 95 3.45 -31.39 -7.50
C LEU A 95 3.60 -32.91 -7.42
N GLN A 96 4.16 -33.52 -8.47
CA GLN A 96 4.83 -34.80 -8.32
C GLN A 96 6.24 -34.54 -7.78
N ASN A 97 6.39 -34.63 -6.46
CA ASN A 97 7.60 -35.13 -5.81
C ASN A 97 7.36 -35.27 -4.30
N SER A 98 7.40 -36.52 -3.83
CA SER A 98 8.24 -36.98 -2.71
C SER A 98 7.83 -38.40 -2.33
N GLY A 99 8.72 -39.35 -2.57
CA GLY A 99 8.60 -40.69 -2.05
C GLY A 99 8.78 -40.75 -0.53
N ILE A 100 8.13 -41.75 0.07
CA ILE A 100 8.65 -42.62 1.13
C ILE A 100 8.17 -44.02 0.78
#